data_AF-A0A2D5MPY7-F1
#
_entry.id   AF-A0A2D5MPY7-F1
#
_cell.length_a   1.000
_cell.length_b   1.000
_cell.length_c   1.000
_cell.angle_alpha   90.00
_cell.angle_beta   90.00
_cell.angle_gamma   90.00
#
_symmetry.space_group_name_H-M   'P 1'
#
loop_
_entity.id
_entity.type
_entity.pdbx_description
1 polymer ?
#
loop_
_entity_poly.entity_id
_entity_poly.type
_entity_poly.pdbx_seq_one_letter_code
_entity_poly.pdbx_strand_id
1 'polypeptide(L)'
;MDNDIVEAMKCIDSHELKNDIIQWYLEGPPDDLGFMWCPYDTPAKKYMQQLVSSMGYDSSAYGVMHRNIQVAVRNRETEIKSK
;
A
#
# COMPACT_ATOMS: atom_id res chain seq x y z
N MET A 1 -1.39 -12.14 -8.47
CA MET A 1 -0.85 -10.78 -8.58
C MET A 1 -1.97 -9.75 -8.75
N ASP A 2 -2.76 -9.78 -9.84
CA ASP A 2 -3.89 -8.86 -9.97
C ASP A 2 -4.98 -9.08 -8.91
N ASN A 3 -5.28 -10.34 -8.56
CA ASN A 3 -6.23 -10.65 -7.49
C ASN A 3 -5.77 -10.15 -6.12
N ASP A 4 -4.46 -10.19 -5.85
CA ASP A 4 -3.90 -9.79 -4.56
C ASP A 4 -3.93 -8.27 -4.40
N ILE A 5 -3.72 -7.53 -5.49
CA ILE A 5 -3.86 -6.05 -5.53
C ILE A 5 -5.32 -5.66 -5.34
N VAL A 6 -6.25 -6.34 -6.03
CA VAL A 6 -7.69 -6.11 -5.86
C VAL A 6 -8.10 -6.37 -4.40
N GLU A 7 -7.61 -7.45 -3.80
CA GLU A 7 -7.89 -7.76 -2.40
C GLU A 7 -7.29 -6.71 -1.45
N ALA A 8 -6.04 -6.32 -1.67
CA ALA A 8 -5.41 -5.24 -0.92
C ALA A 8 -6.22 -3.94 -0.99
N MET A 9 -6.70 -3.56 -2.18
CA MET A 9 -7.50 -2.35 -2.38
C MET A 9 -8.86 -2.44 -1.67
N LYS A 10 -9.52 -3.61 -1.68
CA LYS A 10 -10.75 -3.84 -0.89
C LYS A 10 -10.50 -3.72 0.62
N CYS A 11 -9.39 -4.29 1.09
CA CYS A 11 -8.96 -4.19 2.47
C CYS A 11 -8.66 -2.73 2.86
N ILE A 12 -8.07 -1.93 1.98
CA ILE A 12 -7.87 -0.49 2.20
C ILE A 12 -9.22 0.24 2.26
N ASP A 13 -10.12 -0.07 1.34
CA ASP A 13 -11.41 0.64 1.21
C ASP A 13 -12.38 0.37 2.36
N SER A 14 -12.25 -0.78 3.02
CA SER A 14 -13.07 -1.18 4.17
C SER A 14 -12.45 -0.84 5.53
N HIS A 15 -11.19 -0.39 5.57
CA HIS A 15 -10.50 -0.11 6.82
C HIS A 15 -10.83 1.28 7.37
N GLU A 16 -10.93 1.42 8.70
CA GLU A 16 -11.20 2.71 9.35
C GLU A 16 -10.12 3.77 9.07
N LEU A 17 -8.86 3.33 8.93
CA LEU A 17 -7.71 4.17 8.60
C LEU A 17 -7.50 4.39 7.08
N LYS A 18 -8.51 4.13 6.26
CA LYS A 18 -8.43 4.23 4.79
C LYS A 18 -7.70 5.48 4.31
N ASN A 19 -8.08 6.64 4.80
CA ASN A 19 -7.53 7.92 4.34
C ASN A 19 -6.04 8.06 4.65
N ASP A 20 -5.60 7.62 5.84
CA ASP A 20 -4.19 7.66 6.24
C ASP A 20 -3.36 6.68 5.41
N ILE A 21 -3.91 5.50 5.11
CA ILE A 21 -3.26 4.51 4.24
C ILE A 21 -3.09 5.07 2.83
N ILE A 22 -4.13 5.67 2.26
CA ILE A 22 -4.09 6.30 0.93
C ILE A 22 -3.02 7.39 0.92
N GLN A 23 -3.05 8.30 1.90
CA GLN A 23 -2.09 9.39 2.01
C GLN A 23 -0.65 8.87 2.05
N TRP A 24 -0.39 7.84 2.86
CA TRP A 24 0.93 7.23 2.93
C TRP A 24 1.39 6.63 1.59
N TYR A 25 0.52 5.98 0.82
CA TYR A 25 0.88 5.49 -0.50
C TYR A 25 1.07 6.60 -1.54
N LEU A 26 0.31 7.70 -1.43
CA LEU A 26 0.50 8.87 -2.28
C LEU A 26 1.89 9.48 -2.06
N GLU A 27 2.28 9.67 -0.80
CA GLU A 27 3.62 10.13 -0.40
C GLU A 27 4.69 9.13 -0.84
N GLY A 28 4.51 7.85 -0.51
CA GLY A 28 5.48 6.79 -0.73
C GLY A 28 6.49 6.65 0.43
N PRO A 29 7.44 5.71 0.31
CA PRO A 29 8.53 5.59 1.27
C PRO A 29 9.54 6.73 1.05
N PRO A 30 10.43 7.01 2.02
CA PRO A 30 11.53 7.96 1.84
C PRO A 30 12.36 7.67 0.58
N ASP A 31 12.87 8.68 -0.11
CA ASP A 31 13.56 8.51 -1.41
C ASP A 31 14.80 7.61 -1.34
N ASP A 32 15.46 7.57 -0.19
CA ASP A 32 16.63 6.74 0.10
C ASP A 32 16.27 5.32 0.60
N LEU A 33 14.99 5.04 0.84
CA LEU A 33 14.50 3.78 1.39
C LEU A 33 13.37 3.16 0.55
N GLY A 34 13.42 1.85 0.35
CA GLY A 34 12.27 1.11 -0.19
C GLY A 34 11.17 0.90 0.85
N PHE A 35 9.98 0.51 0.43
CA PHE A 35 8.91 0.08 1.36
C PHE A 35 9.38 -1.00 2.34
N MET A 36 10.27 -1.90 1.91
CA MET A 36 10.88 -2.92 2.78
C MET A 36 11.62 -2.32 4.00
N TRP A 37 12.25 -1.17 3.82
CA TRP A 37 13.12 -0.54 4.81
C TRP A 37 12.49 0.71 5.44
N CYS A 38 11.26 1.01 5.06
CA CYS A 38 10.47 2.10 5.60
C CYS A 38 10.11 1.82 7.07
N PRO A 39 10.19 2.83 7.96
CA PRO A 39 9.64 2.70 9.31
C PRO A 39 8.11 2.57 9.27
N TYR A 40 7.61 1.46 9.78
CA TYR A 40 6.18 1.21 9.98
C TYR A 40 5.74 1.69 11.36
N ASP A 41 5.81 3.01 11.57
CA ASP A 41 5.63 3.66 12.87
C ASP A 41 4.18 4.05 13.19
N THR A 42 3.35 4.25 12.16
CA THR A 42 1.93 4.58 12.33
C THR A 42 1.01 3.35 12.27
N PRO A 43 -0.19 3.39 12.87
CA PRO A 43 -1.17 2.30 12.75
C PRO A 43 -1.51 1.95 11.29
N ALA A 44 -1.68 2.94 10.42
CA ALA A 44 -1.96 2.75 9.00
C ALA A 44 -0.83 1.99 8.28
N LYS A 45 0.43 2.39 8.53
CA LYS A 45 1.60 1.71 7.98
C LYS A 45 1.69 0.27 8.48
N LYS A 46 1.57 0.05 9.80
CA LYS A 46 1.63 -1.28 10.43
C LYS A 46 0.56 -2.22 9.89
N TYR A 47 -0.65 -1.73 9.71
CA TYR A 47 -1.74 -2.50 9.10
C TYR A 47 -1.33 -3.01 7.71
N MET A 48 -0.81 -2.13 6.85
CA MET A 48 -0.41 -2.52 5.50
C MET A 48 0.80 -3.46 5.49
N GLN A 49 1.75 -3.29 6.40
CA GLN A 49 2.83 -4.26 6.58
C GLN A 49 2.27 -5.64 6.91
N GLN A 50 1.39 -5.73 7.91
CA GLN A 50 0.77 -6.99 8.33
C GLN A 50 -0.06 -7.61 7.22
N LEU A 51 -0.85 -6.82 6.50
CA LEU A 51 -1.65 -7.27 5.37
C LEU A 51 -0.77 -7.89 4.28
N VAL A 52 0.26 -7.18 3.82
CA VAL A 52 1.15 -7.69 2.76
C VAL A 52 1.97 -8.89 3.25
N SER A 53 2.41 -8.90 4.51
CA SER A 53 3.07 -10.07 5.11
C SER A 53 2.14 -11.29 5.18
N SER A 54 0.85 -11.09 5.47
CA SER A 54 -0.13 -12.18 5.55
C SER A 54 -0.42 -12.86 4.21
N MET A 55 -0.11 -12.19 3.09
CA MET A 55 -0.24 -12.74 1.73
C MET A 55 0.86 -13.76 1.39
N GLY A 56 1.87 -13.95 2.25
CA GLY A 56 2.88 -14.99 2.10
C GLY A 56 4.01 -14.67 1.13
N TYR A 57 4.21 -13.39 0.78
CA TYR A 57 5.31 -12.96 -0.07
C TYR A 57 6.65 -13.01 0.68
N ASP A 58 7.71 -13.47 -0.02
CA ASP A 58 9.09 -13.31 0.45
C ASP A 58 9.50 -11.83 0.46
N SER A 59 10.69 -11.52 0.98
CA SER A 59 11.16 -10.13 1.10
C SER A 59 11.16 -9.40 -0.26
N SER A 60 11.66 -10.02 -1.33
CA SER A 60 11.72 -9.39 -2.65
C SER A 60 10.32 -9.11 -3.22
N ALA A 61 9.39 -10.07 -3.07
CA ALA A 61 8.01 -9.96 -3.52
C ALA A 61 7.19 -9.00 -2.64
N TYR A 62 7.53 -8.85 -1.35
CA TYR A 62 6.91 -7.91 -0.43
C TYR A 62 7.10 -6.46 -0.88
N GLY A 63 8.33 -6.08 -1.24
CA GLY A 63 8.62 -4.74 -1.73
C GLY A 63 7.89 -4.43 -3.05
N VAL A 64 7.84 -5.42 -3.95
CA VAL A 64 7.10 -5.33 -5.21
C VAL A 64 5.60 -5.16 -4.97
N MET A 65 5.03 -5.93 -4.03
CA MET A 65 3.60 -5.85 -3.72
C MET A 65 3.21 -4.47 -3.17
N HIS A 66 4.00 -3.90 -2.25
CA HIS A 66 3.79 -2.53 -1.80
C HIS A 66 3.86 -1.52 -2.96
N ARG A 67 4.80 -1.69 -3.91
CA ARG A 67 4.91 -0.82 -5.08
C ARG A 67 3.69 -0.94 -6.01
N ASN A 68 3.16 -2.14 -6.19
CA ASN A 68 1.96 -2.35 -7.01
C ASN A 68 0.72 -1.72 -6.36
N ILE A 69 0.56 -1.86 -5.04
CA ILE A 69 -0.50 -1.18 -4.30
C ILE A 69 -0.36 0.34 -4.44
N GLN A 70 0.88 0.87 -4.34
CA GLN A 70 1.14 2.29 -4.54
C GLN A 70 0.66 2.78 -5.91
N VAL A 71 0.98 2.04 -6.97
CA VAL A 71 0.53 2.38 -8.34
C VAL A 71 -0.99 2.35 -8.43
N ALA A 72 -1.64 1.33 -7.88
CA ALA A 72 -3.09 1.21 -7.87
C ALA A 72 -3.78 2.39 -7.15
N VAL A 73 -3.27 2.79 -5.99
CA VAL A 73 -3.75 3.96 -5.24
C VAL A 73 -3.59 5.24 -6.08
N ARG A 74 -2.39 5.49 -6.64
CA ARG A 74 -2.12 6.71 -7.42
C ARG A 74 -2.99 6.80 -8.68
N ASN A 75 -3.20 5.69 -9.38
CA ASN A 75 -4.05 5.66 -10.56
C ASN A 75 -5.50 6.01 -10.19
N ARG A 76 -6.04 5.40 -9.13
CA ARG A 76 -7.40 5.69 -8.65
C ARG A 76 -7.59 7.16 -8.28
N GLU A 77 -6.66 7.75 -7.51
CA GLU A 77 -6.77 9.15 -7.11
C GLU A 77 -6.63 10.12 -8.30
N THR A 78 -5.91 9.72 -9.36
CA THR A 78 -5.82 10.48 -10.61
C THR A 78 -7.13 10.43 -11.40
N GLU A 79 -7.77 9.26 -11.47
CA GLU A 79 -9.08 9.08 -12.11
C GLU A 79 -10.19 9.86 -11.41
N ILE A 80 -10.17 9.92 -10.07
CA ILE A 80 -11.12 10.70 -9.28
C ILE A 80 -10.97 12.20 -9.55
N LYS A 81 -9.72 12.71 -9.58
CA LYS A 81 -9.45 14.13 -9.86
C LYS A 81 -9.78 14.57 -11.29
N SER A 82 -9.89 13.62 -12.20
CA SER A 82 -10.20 13.86 -13.62
C SER A 82 -11.70 13.85 -13.93
N LYS A 83 -12.56 13.64 -12.92
CA LYS A 83 -14.02 13.66 -13.01
C LYS A 83 -14.57 14.88 -12.27
#